data_AF-A0A7J4M9W5-F1
#
_entry.id   AF-A0A7J4M9W5-F1
#
_cell.length_a   1.000
_cell.length_b   1.000
_cell.length_c   1.000
_cell.angle_alpha   90.00
_cell.angle_beta   90.00
_cell.angle_gamma   90.00
#
_symmetry.space_group_name_H-M   'P 1'
#
loop_
_entity.id
_entity.type
_entity.pdbx_description
1 polymer ?
#
loop_
_entity_poly.entity_id
_entity_poly.type
_entity_poly.pdbx_seq_one_letter_code
_entity_poly.pdbx_strand_id
1 'polypeptide(L)'
;MRRLEELDPEAAASLGGRTEANVAAFIAGLFLVHRRLVDVVQDKVPSGPIFLVDLWPNMNTYPEVRAHLERLEAEEDGGSAPKGLIQRAGEAAALEEASASVLAEEEDETTSSWLVE
;
A
#
# COMPACT_ATOMS: atom_id res chain seq x y z
N MET A 1 6.09 -14.51 20.87
CA MET A 1 6.65 -13.25 20.33
C MET A 1 6.43 -12.17 21.39
N ARG A 2 7.47 -11.68 22.07
CA ARG A 2 7.35 -10.56 23.03
C ARG A 2 7.47 -9.23 22.29
N ARG A 3 6.71 -8.21 22.73
CA ARG A 3 6.74 -6.88 22.09
C ARG A 3 8.05 -6.16 22.40
N LEU A 4 8.52 -5.34 21.46
CA LEU A 4 9.74 -4.53 21.60
C LEU A 4 9.69 -3.61 22.84
N GLU A 5 8.49 -3.14 23.19
CA GLU A 5 8.17 -2.39 24.41
C GLU A 5 8.60 -3.09 25.71
N GLU A 6 8.60 -4.44 25.71
CA GLU A 6 8.96 -5.27 26.86
C GLU A 6 10.45 -5.64 26.86
N LEU A 7 11.12 -5.52 25.70
CA LEU A 7 12.50 -5.95 25.49
C LEU A 7 13.48 -4.80 25.64
N ASP A 8 13.10 -3.60 25.21
CA ASP A 8 13.92 -2.40 25.31
C ASP A 8 13.04 -1.14 25.46
N PRO A 9 12.71 -0.74 26.70
CA PRO A 9 11.88 0.43 26.95
C PRO A 9 12.57 1.75 26.57
N GLU A 10 13.91 1.77 26.48
CA GLU A 10 14.68 2.96 26.10
C GLU A 10 14.68 3.16 24.58
N ALA A 11 14.78 2.08 23.80
CA ALA A 11 14.54 2.11 22.36
C ALA A 11 13.07 2.44 22.01
N ALA A 12 12.11 1.96 22.80
CA ALA A 12 10.71 2.33 22.69
C ALA A 12 10.46 3.80 23.03
N ALA A 13 11.15 4.36 24.04
CA ALA A 13 11.08 5.78 24.39
C ALA A 13 11.81 6.68 23.37
N SER A 14 12.90 6.21 22.77
CA SER A 14 13.60 6.85 21.64
C SER A 14 12.67 7.04 20.42
N LEU A 15 11.66 6.17 20.24
CA LEU A 15 10.62 6.33 19.24
C LEU A 15 9.65 7.50 19.54
N GLY A 16 9.59 8.01 20.77
CA GLY A 16 8.81 9.21 21.12
C GLY A 16 9.31 10.48 20.44
N GLY A 17 10.63 10.61 20.23
CA GLY A 17 11.25 11.67 19.42
C GLY A 17 11.24 11.38 17.91
N ARG A 18 10.93 10.13 17.52
CA ARG A 18 10.73 9.72 16.12
C ARG A 18 9.31 10.00 15.62
N THR A 19 8.41 10.56 16.43
CA THR A 19 7.01 10.80 16.02
C THR A 19 6.90 11.75 14.83
N GLU A 20 7.53 12.92 14.88
CA GLU A 20 7.55 13.85 13.73
C GLU A 20 8.31 13.28 12.53
N ALA A 21 9.45 12.62 12.76
CA ALA A 21 10.22 11.98 11.69
C ALA A 21 9.42 10.86 11.00
N ASN A 22 8.66 10.07 11.76
CA ASN A 22 7.79 9.02 11.25
C ASN A 22 6.60 9.60 10.49
N VAL A 23 6.00 10.69 11.00
CA VAL A 23 4.92 11.41 10.30
C VAL A 23 5.44 12.01 8.99
N ALA A 24 6.60 12.67 9.01
CA ALA A 24 7.22 13.23 7.81
C ALA A 24 7.59 12.15 6.79
N ALA A 25 8.16 11.03 7.23
CA ALA A 25 8.47 9.89 6.38
C ALA A 25 7.20 9.28 5.78
N PHE A 26 6.12 9.18 6.56
CA PHE A 26 4.82 8.69 6.07
C PHE A 26 4.22 9.63 5.03
N ILE A 27 4.19 10.95 5.29
CA ILE A 27 3.71 11.96 4.35
C ILE A 27 4.56 11.96 3.07
N ALA A 28 5.89 11.87 3.19
CA ALA A 28 6.79 11.76 2.05
C ALA A 28 6.50 10.49 1.23
N GLY A 29 6.23 9.36 1.89
CA GLY A 29 5.77 8.13 1.27
C GLY A 29 4.49 8.34 0.44
N LEU A 30 3.49 9.03 0.99
CA LEU A 30 2.24 9.34 0.27
C LEU A 30 2.50 10.16 -1.01
N PHE A 31 3.42 11.14 -0.97
CA PHE A 31 3.80 11.91 -2.16
C PHE A 31 4.51 11.05 -3.22
N LEU A 32 5.40 10.15 -2.82
CA LEU A 32 6.07 9.24 -3.74
C LEU A 32 5.09 8.26 -4.40
N VAL A 33 4.08 7.84 -3.64
CA VAL A 33 3.01 6.97 -4.14
C VAL A 33 2.09 7.68 -5.11
N HIS A 34 1.78 8.97 -4.86
CA HIS A 34 1.06 9.80 -5.83
C HIS A 34 1.82 9.86 -7.16
N ARG A 35 3.15 9.98 -7.11
CA ARG A 35 4.02 10.02 -8.29
C ARG A 35 4.36 8.66 -8.88
N ARG A 36 3.77 7.56 -8.38
CA ARG A 36 4.03 6.18 -8.83
C ARG A 36 5.51 5.75 -8.76
N LEU A 37 6.27 6.36 -7.85
CA LEU A 37 7.68 6.03 -7.60
C LEU A 37 7.84 4.98 -6.50
N VAL A 38 6.82 4.84 -5.67
CA VAL A 38 6.74 3.89 -4.55
C VAL A 38 5.32 3.35 -4.53
N ASP A 39 5.15 2.12 -4.07
CA ASP A 39 3.83 1.58 -3.71
C ASP A 39 3.74 1.32 -2.20
N VAL A 40 2.51 1.32 -1.68
CA VAL A 40 2.25 1.07 -0.26
C VAL A 40 1.41 -0.19 -0.13
N VAL A 41 1.89 -1.13 0.69
CA VAL A 41 1.20 -2.38 1.00
C VAL A 41 1.00 -2.49 2.51
N GLN A 42 -0.22 -2.86 2.91
CA GLN A 42 -0.57 -3.13 4.31
C GLN A 42 -1.49 -4.36 4.37
N ASP A 43 -0.98 -5.46 4.93
CA ASP A 43 -1.73 -6.73 4.94
C ASP A 43 -2.94 -6.71 5.88
N LYS A 44 -2.87 -5.92 6.96
CA LYS A 44 -3.95 -5.83 7.96
C LYS A 44 -4.28 -4.37 8.23
N VAL A 45 -5.44 -3.92 7.74
CA VAL A 45 -5.91 -2.54 7.96
C VAL A 45 -6.82 -2.48 9.21
N PRO A 46 -6.72 -1.47 10.08
CA PRO A 46 -5.77 -0.34 10.07
C PRO A 46 -4.51 -0.57 10.93
N SER A 47 -4.37 -1.73 11.58
CA SER A 47 -3.44 -1.95 12.70
C SER A 47 -2.18 -2.76 12.34
N GLY A 48 -1.97 -3.08 11.07
CA GLY A 48 -0.83 -3.84 10.56
C GLY A 48 0.35 -2.96 10.14
N PRO A 49 1.54 -3.56 9.97
CA PRO A 49 2.72 -2.84 9.46
C PRO A 49 2.50 -2.32 8.03
N ILE A 50 3.06 -1.16 7.73
CA ILE A 50 3.03 -0.56 6.40
C ILE A 50 4.37 -0.85 5.72
N PHE A 51 4.32 -1.43 4.53
CA PHE A 51 5.47 -1.70 3.69
C PHE A 51 5.49 -0.73 2.50
N LEU A 52 6.69 -0.22 2.18
CA LEU A 52 6.94 0.58 0.98
C LEU A 52 7.66 -0.30 -0.04
N VAL A 53 7.08 -0.44 -1.23
CA VAL A 53 7.68 -1.15 -2.35
C VAL A 53 8.32 -0.12 -3.27
N ASP A 54 9.62 -0.26 -3.53
CA ASP A 54 10.35 0.64 -4.41
C ASP A 54 9.99 0.35 -5.88
N LEU A 55 9.45 1.35 -6.57
CA LEU A 55 9.19 1.31 -8.01
C LEU A 55 10.15 2.24 -8.78
N TRP A 56 11.20 2.73 -8.11
CA TRP A 56 12.16 3.63 -8.71
C TRP A 56 12.83 2.98 -9.93
N PRO A 57 12.83 3.62 -11.10
CA PRO A 57 13.33 3.04 -12.35
C PRO A 57 14.87 3.06 -12.44
N ASN A 58 15.58 3.01 -11.31
CA ASN A 58 17.05 3.01 -11.22
C ASN A 58 17.74 4.18 -11.94
N MET A 59 17.12 5.36 -11.94
CA MET A 59 17.73 6.59 -12.46
C MET A 59 18.78 7.11 -11.49
N ASN A 60 19.95 7.45 -12.01
CA ASN A 60 21.10 7.82 -11.19
C ASN A 60 21.55 9.27 -11.41
N THR A 61 21.02 9.93 -12.43
CA THR A 61 21.36 11.32 -12.73
C THR A 61 20.16 12.24 -12.58
N TYR A 62 20.41 13.45 -12.08
CA TYR A 62 19.37 14.46 -11.92
C TYR A 62 18.58 14.75 -13.21
N PRO A 63 19.21 14.83 -14.41
CA PRO A 63 18.48 15.00 -15.66
C PRO A 63 17.51 13.85 -15.97
N GLU A 64 17.90 12.60 -15.71
CA GLU A 64 17.03 11.43 -15.90
C GLU A 64 15.80 11.53 -14.99
N VAL A 65 16.03 11.86 -13.71
CA VAL A 65 14.94 12.04 -12.73
C VAL A 65 13.97 13.11 -13.17
N ARG A 66 14.47 14.27 -13.61
CA ARG A 66 13.62 15.37 -14.07
C ARG A 66 12.79 14.98 -15.29
N ALA A 67 13.42 14.40 -16.31
CA ALA A 67 12.72 13.99 -17.52
C ALA A 67 11.64 12.94 -17.24
N HIS A 68 11.88 12.04 -16.28
CA HIS A 68 10.90 11.05 -15.86
C HIS A 68 9.71 11.67 -15.13
N LEU A 69 9.94 12.63 -14.24
CA LEU A 69 8.86 13.34 -13.55
C LEU A 69 8.01 14.17 -14.52
N GLU A 70 8.64 14.91 -15.43
CA GLU A 70 7.93 15.69 -16.46
C GLU A 70 7.05 14.80 -17.36
N ARG A 71 7.53 13.60 -17.71
CA ARG A 71 6.75 12.61 -18.47
C ARG A 71 5.55 12.11 -17.67
N LEU A 72 5.72 11.81 -16.38
CA LEU A 72 4.60 11.38 -15.52
C LEU A 72 3.55 12.48 -15.38
N GLU A 73 3.97 13.74 -15.20
CA GLU A 73 3.06 14.89 -15.13
C GLU A 73 2.31 15.09 -16.45
N ALA A 74 2.98 14.94 -17.60
CA ALA A 74 2.33 15.02 -18.91
C ALA A 74 1.33 13.87 -19.17
N GLU A 75 1.59 12.68 -18.63
CA GLU A 75 0.65 11.54 -18.66
C GLU A 75 -0.58 11.79 -17.77
N GLU A 76 -0.44 12.56 -16.67
CA GLU A 76 -1.55 12.95 -15.79
C GLU A 76 -2.44 14.06 -16.41
N ASP A 77 -1.86 15.02 -17.13
CA ASP A 77 -2.59 16.15 -17.74
C ASP A 77 -3.43 15.74 -18.97
N GLY A 78 -3.23 14.51 -19.48
CA GLY A 78 -3.95 13.94 -20.63
C GLY A 78 -5.43 13.60 -20.42
N GLY A 79 -6.05 14.04 -19.31
CA GLY A 79 -7.50 13.96 -19.08
C GLY A 79 -8.01 12.67 -18.42
N SER A 80 -7.14 11.71 -18.11
CA SER A 80 -7.49 10.61 -17.21
C SER A 80 -7.06 11.00 -15.81
N ALA A 81 -8.02 11.44 -14.99
CA ALA A 81 -7.77 11.76 -13.59
C ALA A 81 -6.94 10.64 -12.94
N PRO A 82 -5.88 10.97 -12.17
CA PRO A 82 -5.05 9.95 -11.55
C PRO A 82 -5.93 9.01 -10.73
N LYS A 83 -5.80 7.69 -10.92
CA LYS A 83 -6.38 6.71 -10.00
C LYS A 83 -5.77 6.94 -8.62
N GLY A 84 -6.38 7.82 -7.83
CA GLY A 84 -5.89 8.22 -6.53
C GLY A 84 -5.87 7.05 -5.56
N LEU A 85 -5.18 7.24 -4.43
CA LEU A 85 -5.17 6.27 -3.33
C LEU A 85 -6.58 5.81 -2.93
N ILE A 86 -7.55 6.74 -2.95
CA ILE A 86 -8.96 6.47 -2.64
C ILE A 86 -9.58 5.50 -3.66
N GLN A 87 -9.31 5.69 -4.95
CA GLN A 87 -9.83 4.82 -5.99
C GLN A 87 -9.15 3.44 -5.95
N ARG A 88 -7.84 3.38 -5.69
CA ARG A 88 -7.13 2.10 -5.50
C ARG A 88 -7.59 1.35 -4.26
N ALA A 89 -7.83 2.05 -3.15
CA ALA A 89 -8.42 1.46 -1.95
C ALA A 89 -9.83 0.92 -2.21
N GLY A 90 -10.63 1.66 -2.99
CA GLY A 90 -11.95 1.19 -3.42
C GLY A 90 -11.90 -0.03 -4.33
N GLU A 91 -10.97 -0.06 -5.31
CA GLU A 91 -10.75 -1.21 -6.19
C GLU A 91 -10.25 -2.44 -5.40
N ALA A 92 -9.36 -2.26 -4.43
CA ALA A 92 -8.90 -3.34 -3.56
C ALA A 92 -10.02 -3.90 -2.67
N ALA A 93 -10.85 -3.03 -2.08
CA ALA A 93 -12.00 -3.45 -1.28
C ALA A 93 -13.05 -4.20 -2.14
N ALA A 94 -13.32 -3.72 -3.35
CA ALA A 94 -14.22 -4.38 -4.28
C ALA A 94 -13.68 -5.74 -4.74
N LEU A 95 -12.37 -5.86 -4.93
CA LEU A 95 -11.72 -7.12 -5.27
C LEU A 95 -11.78 -8.11 -4.11
N GLU A 96 -11.59 -7.65 -2.88
CA GLU A 96 -11.71 -8.47 -1.67
C GLU A 96 -13.14 -9.03 -1.54
N GLU A 97 -14.17 -8.19 -1.70
CA GLU A 97 -15.57 -8.60 -1.69
C GLU A 97 -15.89 -9.61 -2.80
N ALA A 98 -15.41 -9.37 -4.02
CA ALA A 98 -15.59 -10.30 -5.15
C ALA A 98 -14.85 -11.63 -4.93
N SER A 99 -13.65 -11.61 -4.32
CA SER A 99 -12.92 -12.83 -3.98
C SER A 99 -13.60 -13.61 -2.86
N ALA A 100 -14.23 -12.94 -1.90
CA ALA A 100 -15.00 -13.57 -0.84
C ALA A 100 -16.29 -14.21 -1.39
N SER A 101 -16.98 -13.59 -2.35
CA SER A 101 -18.18 -14.18 -2.95
C SER A 101 -17.88 -15.42 -3.79
N VAL A 102 -16.78 -15.41 -4.55
CA VAL A 102 -16.38 -16.59 -5.35
C VAL A 102 -16.02 -17.77 -4.46
N LEU A 103 -15.30 -17.54 -3.35
CA LEU A 103 -14.97 -18.60 -2.40
C LEU A 103 -16.22 -19.17 -1.70
N ALA A 104 -17.21 -18.33 -1.40
CA ALA A 104 -18.48 -18.77 -0.83
C ALA A 104 -19.29 -19.64 -1.82
N GLU A 105 -19.30 -19.29 -3.11
CA GLU A 105 -19.93 -20.10 -4.15
C GLU A 105 -19.23 -21.47 -4.33
N GLU A 106 -17.89 -21.52 -4.27
CA GLU A 106 -17.13 -22.78 -4.30
C GLU A 106 -17.39 -23.65 -3.04
N GLU A 107 -17.54 -23.05 -1.86
CA GLU A 107 -17.89 -23.76 -0.62
C GLU A 107 -19.31 -24.36 -0.66
N ASP A 108 -20.28 -23.65 -1.25
CA ASP A 108 -21.66 -24.13 -1.41
C ASP A 108 -21.77 -25.26 -2.45
N GLU A 109 -21.02 -25.17 -3.56
CA GLU A 109 -20.95 -26.25 -4.56
C GLU A 109 -20.26 -27.50 -4.01
N THR A 110 -19.16 -27.34 -3.27
CA THR A 110 -18.45 -28.46 -2.64
C THR A 110 -19.30 -29.08 -1.53
N THR A 111 -19.99 -28.29 -0.71
CA THR A 111 -20.87 -28.80 0.36
C THR A 111 -22.11 -29.51 -0.22
N SER A 112 -22.71 -28.99 -1.30
CA SER A 112 -23.81 -29.67 -2.00
C SER A 112 -23.37 -30.98 -2.68
N SER A 113 -22.12 -31.06 -3.17
CA SER A 113 -21.59 -32.28 -3.78
C SER A 113 -21.45 -33.46 -2.80
N TRP A 114 -21.40 -33.21 -1.48
CA TRP A 114 -21.36 -34.26 -0.44
C TRP A 114 -22.76 -34.66 0.08
N LEU A 115 -23.83 -33.97 -0.34
CA LEU A 115 -25.20 -34.14 0.15
C LEU A 115 -26.12 -34.93 -0.79
N VAL A 116 -25.58 -35.65 -1.77
CA VAL A 116 -26.35 -36.54 -2.64
C VAL A 116 -26.49 -37.93 -1.98
N GLU A 117 -27.71 -38.26 -1.52
CA GLU A 117 -28.12 -39.60 -1.04
C GLU A 117 -28.14 -40.66 -2.16
#